data_AF-A0A0P8AKJ1-F1
#
_entry.id   AF-A0A0P8AKJ1-F1
#
_cell.length_a   1.000
_cell.length_b   1.000
_cell.length_c   1.000
_cell.angle_alpha   90.00
_cell.angle_beta   90.00
_cell.angle_gamma   90.00
#
_symmetry.space_group_name_H-M   'P 1'
#
loop_
_entity.id
_entity.type
_entity.pdbx_description
1 polymer ?
#
loop_
_entity_poly.entity_id
_entity_poly.type
_entity_poly.pdbx_seq_one_letter_code
_entity_poly.pdbx_strand_id
1 'polypeptide(L)'
;MTRYLAEKSVRQLTEVVNTKQITRKPDNVIVVLQTGISSLEQFLLQGQKSKVKIPSECQDCQGKLWKHGTYERTCRTLFVFVFVVIQRALCKECGKTVSCLYEFLTPYKQYDESVRSRYVEKYLEPGATYRDAAWGDEDGDRADAEASVSRAYRAVKEAGESAELMVQQIQQECVEAGMPIPEMEREETQQELYARTDRKARQLGLLILAMWLARLVSGECRPSWLMLKVYMSCGYTLCNLGFRLSGPQSLKQALF
;
A
#
# COMPACT_ATOMS: atom_id res chain seq x y z
N MET A 1 -51.79 -2.60 -28.01
CA MET A 1 -51.17 -3.89 -28.37
C MET A 1 -49.63 -3.86 -28.40
N THR A 2 -48.97 -2.73 -28.16
CA THR A 2 -47.50 -2.56 -28.24
C THR A 2 -46.77 -2.55 -26.89
N ARG A 3 -47.47 -2.67 -25.75
CA ARG A 3 -46.86 -2.88 -24.43
C ARG A 3 -46.74 -4.35 -24.02
N TYR A 4 -47.44 -5.26 -24.71
CA TYR A 4 -47.51 -6.68 -24.34
C TYR A 4 -46.39 -7.55 -24.94
N LEU A 5 -45.55 -6.97 -25.82
CA LEU A 5 -44.39 -7.65 -26.42
C LEU A 5 -43.06 -7.23 -25.78
N ALA A 6 -43.03 -6.20 -24.93
CA ALA A 6 -41.82 -5.77 -24.23
C ALA A 6 -41.55 -6.59 -22.95
N GLU A 7 -42.58 -7.17 -22.33
CA GLU A 7 -42.44 -7.94 -21.08
C GLU A 7 -42.11 -9.42 -21.32
N LYS A 8 -42.31 -9.93 -22.54
CA LYS A 8 -41.96 -11.33 -22.89
C LYS A 8 -40.47 -11.52 -23.19
N SER A 9 -39.80 -10.47 -23.67
CA SER A 9 -38.36 -10.51 -23.98
C SER A 9 -37.46 -10.35 -22.75
N VAL A 10 -37.99 -9.83 -21.64
CA VAL A 10 -37.25 -9.67 -20.37
C VAL A 10 -37.31 -10.94 -19.50
N ARG A 11 -38.30 -11.81 -19.72
CA ARG A 11 -38.50 -13.07 -18.96
C ARG A 11 -37.87 -14.32 -19.60
N GLN A 12 -37.29 -14.23 -20.80
CA GLN A 12 -36.61 -15.36 -21.46
C GLN A 12 -35.08 -15.29 -21.43
N LEU A 13 -34.50 -14.24 -20.80
CA LEU A 13 -33.06 -14.16 -20.53
C LEU A 13 -32.69 -14.57 -19.10
N THR A 14 -33.67 -15.07 -18.32
CA THR A 14 -33.51 -15.37 -16.89
C THR A 14 -33.24 -16.84 -16.58
N GLU A 15 -33.09 -17.71 -17.57
CA GLU A 15 -32.72 -19.11 -17.35
C GLU A 15 -31.59 -19.53 -18.28
N VAL A 16 -30.63 -20.26 -17.69
CA VAL A 16 -29.42 -20.84 -18.31
C VAL A 16 -28.22 -19.88 -18.43
N VAL A 17 -27.76 -19.36 -17.30
CA VAL A 17 -26.32 -19.44 -17.00
C VAL A 17 -26.18 -20.33 -15.78
N ASN A 18 -25.92 -21.59 -16.04
CA ASN A 18 -25.50 -22.58 -15.05
C ASN A 18 -24.05 -22.25 -14.63
N THR A 19 -23.88 -21.14 -13.92
CA THR A 19 -22.63 -20.84 -13.21
C THR A 19 -22.65 -21.69 -11.96
N LYS A 20 -21.84 -22.76 -11.95
CA LYS A 20 -21.38 -23.38 -10.70
C LYS A 20 -21.06 -22.24 -9.73
N GLN A 21 -21.86 -22.08 -8.68
CA GLN A 21 -21.51 -21.24 -7.55
C GLN A 21 -20.25 -21.86 -6.94
N ILE A 22 -19.09 -21.41 -7.41
CA ILE A 22 -17.85 -21.55 -6.67
C ILE A 22 -18.04 -20.60 -5.49
N THR A 23 -18.59 -21.11 -4.39
CA THR A 23 -18.53 -20.43 -3.09
C THR A 23 -17.05 -20.33 -2.73
N ARG A 24 -16.39 -19.27 -3.20
CA ARG A 24 -15.03 -18.93 -2.79
C ARG A 24 -15.12 -18.63 -1.29
N LYS A 25 -14.45 -19.45 -0.46
CA LYS A 25 -14.37 -19.23 0.98
C LYS A 25 -13.94 -17.77 1.24
N PRO A 26 -14.61 -17.02 2.11
CA PRO A 26 -14.16 -15.68 2.49
C PRO A 26 -12.76 -15.79 3.12
N ASP A 27 -11.88 -14.87 2.77
CA ASP A 27 -10.50 -14.88 3.24
C ASP A 27 -10.43 -14.75 4.77
N ASN A 28 -9.71 -15.68 5.41
CA ASN A 28 -9.67 -15.82 6.86
C ASN A 28 -8.58 -14.97 7.54
N VAL A 29 -8.06 -13.91 6.92
CA VAL A 29 -6.95 -13.13 7.50
C VAL A 29 -7.28 -11.64 7.54
N ILE A 30 -7.18 -11.04 8.72
CA ILE A 30 -7.23 -9.61 8.99
C ILE A 30 -5.80 -9.17 9.34
N VAL A 31 -5.41 -7.98 8.92
CA VAL A 31 -4.14 -7.38 9.32
C VAL A 31 -4.41 -6.19 10.21
N VAL A 32 -3.82 -6.18 11.40
CA VAL A 32 -3.93 -5.10 12.37
C VAL A 32 -2.57 -4.44 12.52
N LEU A 33 -2.52 -3.14 12.27
CA LEU A 33 -1.37 -2.31 12.63
C LEU A 33 -1.52 -1.92 14.10
N GLN A 34 -0.44 -2.05 14.84
CA GLN A 34 -0.43 -1.73 16.25
C GLN A 34 0.54 -0.59 16.55
N THR A 35 0.04 0.35 17.33
CA THR A 35 0.74 1.56 17.73
C THR A 35 1.82 1.28 18.77
N GLY A 36 3.03 1.78 18.54
CA GLY A 36 4.12 1.76 19.54
C GLY A 36 5.52 1.56 18.98
N ILE A 37 5.65 0.99 17.78
CA ILE A 37 6.92 0.96 17.04
C ILE A 37 6.66 1.45 15.62
N SER A 38 7.02 2.71 15.40
CA SER A 38 6.70 3.45 14.18
C SER A 38 7.77 3.35 13.10
N SER A 39 8.98 2.90 13.46
CA SER A 39 10.11 2.80 12.53
C SER A 39 10.95 1.54 12.73
N LEU A 40 11.62 1.11 11.66
CA LEU A 40 12.60 0.03 11.73
C LEU A 40 13.78 0.39 12.64
N GLU A 41 14.20 1.65 12.66
CA GLU A 41 15.26 2.13 13.55
C GLU A 41 14.90 1.91 15.02
N GLN A 42 13.69 2.29 15.42
CA GLN A 42 13.20 2.07 16.78
C GLN A 42 13.15 0.56 17.12
N PHE A 43 12.72 -0.28 16.17
CA PHE A 43 12.73 -1.74 16.33
C PHE A 43 14.16 -2.29 16.55
N LEU A 44 15.13 -1.79 15.79
CA LEU A 44 16.53 -2.18 15.89
C LEU A 44 17.17 -1.70 17.20
N LEU A 45 16.92 -0.45 17.61
CA LEU A 45 17.42 0.13 18.87
C LEU A 45 16.90 -0.64 20.10
N GLN A 46 15.69 -1.19 20.02
CA GLN A 46 15.11 -2.04 21.08
C GLN A 46 15.64 -3.49 21.04
N GLY A 47 16.64 -3.78 20.19
CA GLY A 47 17.31 -5.07 20.11
C GLY A 47 16.42 -6.19 19.61
N GLN A 48 15.41 -5.88 18.77
CA GLN A 48 14.46 -6.86 18.20
C GLN A 48 13.67 -7.66 19.25
N LYS A 49 13.67 -7.21 20.52
CA LYS A 49 12.94 -7.88 21.61
C LYS A 49 11.48 -7.47 21.68
N SER A 50 11.15 -6.36 21.03
CA SER A 50 9.83 -5.76 21.10
C SER A 50 8.82 -6.64 20.41
N LYS A 51 7.69 -6.82 21.08
CA LYS A 51 6.59 -7.64 20.61
C LYS A 51 5.39 -6.74 20.45
N VAL A 52 4.83 -6.73 19.24
CA VAL A 52 3.51 -6.16 19.00
C VAL A 52 2.51 -6.86 19.92
N LYS A 53 1.65 -6.10 20.60
CA LYS A 53 0.61 -6.68 21.47
C LYS A 53 -0.48 -7.29 20.59
N ILE A 54 -1.24 -8.21 21.15
CA ILE A 54 -2.43 -8.72 20.49
C ILE A 54 -3.60 -7.82 20.91
N PRO A 55 -4.42 -7.29 19.98
CA PRO A 55 -5.64 -6.57 20.35
C PRO A 55 -6.56 -7.48 21.19
N SER A 56 -7.32 -6.90 22.12
CA SER A 56 -8.27 -7.68 22.93
C SER A 56 -9.44 -8.22 22.10
N GLU A 57 -9.82 -7.48 21.06
CA GLU A 57 -11.04 -7.68 20.28
C GLU A 57 -10.75 -7.70 18.78
N CYS A 58 -11.54 -8.49 18.05
CA CYS A 58 -11.50 -8.57 16.60
C CYS A 58 -12.08 -7.30 15.98
N GLN A 59 -11.36 -6.65 15.07
CA GLN A 59 -11.85 -5.45 14.37
C GLN A 59 -13.06 -5.71 13.47
N ASP A 60 -13.34 -6.96 13.12
CA ASP A 60 -14.41 -7.33 12.19
C ASP A 60 -15.72 -7.70 12.91
N CYS A 61 -15.64 -8.37 14.06
CA CYS A 61 -16.84 -8.86 14.78
C CYS A 61 -16.84 -8.54 16.28
N GLN A 62 -15.85 -7.80 16.78
CA GLN A 62 -15.63 -7.48 18.20
C GLN A 62 -15.44 -8.71 19.11
N GLY A 63 -15.38 -9.92 18.54
CA GLY A 63 -15.15 -11.15 19.27
C GLY A 63 -13.75 -11.25 19.88
N LYS A 64 -13.62 -12.07 20.92
CA LYS A 64 -12.35 -12.23 21.67
C LYS A 64 -11.26 -12.86 20.80
N LEU A 65 -10.07 -12.25 20.83
CA LEU A 65 -8.88 -12.78 20.18
C LEU A 65 -8.04 -13.62 21.15
N TRP A 66 -7.53 -14.76 20.69
CA TRP A 66 -6.49 -15.53 21.40
C TRP A 66 -5.21 -15.60 20.58
N LYS A 67 -4.09 -15.90 21.24
CA LYS A 67 -2.80 -16.12 20.57
C LYS A 67 -2.87 -17.34 19.64
N HIS A 68 -2.45 -17.16 18.39
CA HIS A 68 -2.48 -18.16 17.33
C HIS A 68 -1.10 -18.28 16.64
N GLY A 69 -0.05 -18.25 17.44
CA GLY A 69 1.34 -18.42 17.00
C GLY A 69 2.00 -17.15 16.46
N THR A 70 3.08 -17.35 15.73
CA THR A 70 3.92 -16.31 15.12
C THR A 70 4.38 -16.76 13.74
N TYR A 71 4.84 -15.84 12.91
CA TYR A 71 5.63 -16.16 11.72
C TYR A 71 6.74 -15.12 11.55
N GLU A 72 7.81 -15.50 10.87
CA GLU A 72 8.90 -14.59 10.55
C GLU A 72 8.65 -13.91 9.21
N ARG A 73 8.99 -12.63 9.17
CA ARG A 73 8.87 -11.81 7.99
C ARG A 73 10.16 -11.05 7.78
N THR A 74 10.66 -11.08 6.55
CA THR A 74 11.75 -10.20 6.16
C THR A 74 11.27 -8.78 5.93
N CYS A 75 11.95 -7.83 6.55
CA CYS A 75 11.89 -6.41 6.24
C CYS A 75 13.20 -5.99 5.57
N ARG A 76 13.11 -5.54 4.32
CA ARG A 76 14.25 -5.04 3.53
C ARG A 76 14.16 -3.52 3.40
N THR A 77 15.20 -2.83 3.82
CA THR A 77 15.42 -1.42 3.49
C THR A 77 16.52 -1.30 2.45
N LEU A 78 16.89 -0.07 2.10
CA LEU A 78 18.04 0.20 1.23
C LEU A 78 19.38 -0.21 1.86
N PHE A 79 19.45 -0.28 3.20
CA PHE A 79 20.71 -0.45 3.92
C PHE A 79 20.78 -1.74 4.72
N VAL A 80 19.63 -2.23 5.21
CA VAL A 80 19.56 -3.32 6.16
C VAL A 80 18.48 -4.32 5.76
N PHE A 81 18.81 -5.59 5.95
CA PHE A 81 17.91 -6.73 5.88
C PHE A 81 17.69 -7.26 7.30
N VAL A 82 16.42 -7.34 7.74
CA VAL A 82 16.07 -7.74 9.11
C VAL A 82 14.95 -8.78 9.10
N PHE A 83 15.04 -9.79 9.97
CA PHE A 83 13.93 -10.68 10.27
C PHE A 83 13.08 -10.12 11.40
N VAL A 84 11.78 -10.07 11.18
CA VAL A 84 10.81 -9.50 12.10
C VAL A 84 9.77 -10.56 12.43
N VAL A 85 9.60 -10.85 13.72
CA VAL A 85 8.59 -11.82 14.19
C VAL A 85 7.24 -11.13 14.29
N ILE A 86 6.27 -11.64 13.53
CA ILE A 86 4.88 -11.16 13.51
C ILE A 86 4.02 -12.05 14.39
N GLN A 87 3.27 -11.43 15.31
CA GLN A 87 2.30 -12.16 16.13
C GLN A 87 1.01 -12.41 15.37
N ARG A 88 0.42 -13.59 15.57
CA ARG A 88 -0.91 -13.92 15.07
C ARG A 88 -1.87 -14.17 16.22
N ALA A 89 -3.11 -13.75 16.00
CA ALA A 89 -4.23 -14.07 16.85
C ALA A 89 -5.35 -14.70 16.01
N LEU A 90 -6.28 -15.41 16.63
CA LEU A 90 -7.44 -15.98 15.94
C LEU A 90 -8.69 -15.60 16.73
N CYS A 91 -9.70 -15.11 16.02
CA CYS A 91 -10.99 -14.79 16.62
C CYS A 91 -11.82 -16.05 16.77
N LYS A 92 -12.36 -16.30 17.98
CA LYS A 92 -13.24 -17.45 18.22
C LYS A 92 -14.56 -17.36 17.46
N GLU A 93 -15.08 -16.15 17.32
CA GLU A 93 -16.44 -15.91 16.82
C GLU A 93 -16.49 -16.02 15.29
N CYS A 94 -15.63 -15.27 14.58
CA CYS A 94 -15.62 -15.27 13.11
C CYS A 94 -14.58 -16.19 12.48
N GLY A 95 -13.72 -16.83 13.28
CA GLY A 95 -12.66 -17.73 12.78
C GLY A 95 -11.56 -17.06 11.96
N LYS A 96 -11.51 -15.71 11.94
CA LYS A 96 -10.46 -14.96 11.21
C LYS A 96 -9.19 -14.86 12.03
N THR A 97 -8.07 -15.08 11.37
CA THR A 97 -6.71 -14.87 11.88
C THR A 97 -6.31 -13.42 11.75
N VAL A 98 -5.83 -12.80 12.83
CA VAL A 98 -5.32 -11.44 12.86
C VAL A 98 -3.79 -11.47 12.88
N SER A 99 -3.13 -10.88 11.89
CA SER A 99 -1.69 -10.64 11.92
C SER A 99 -1.41 -9.26 12.52
N CYS A 100 -0.62 -9.20 13.58
CA CYS A 100 -0.29 -7.97 14.30
C CYS A 100 1.05 -7.43 13.79
N LEU A 101 0.99 -6.52 12.82
CA LEU A 101 2.16 -5.91 12.21
C LEU A 101 2.64 -4.69 13.00
N TYR A 102 3.95 -4.45 12.93
CA TYR A 102 4.55 -3.16 13.30
C TYR A 102 4.08 -2.09 12.32
N GLU A 103 3.98 -0.83 12.77
CA GLU A 103 3.46 0.24 11.91
C GLU A 103 4.31 0.40 10.66
N PHE A 104 5.64 0.32 10.77
CA PHE A 104 6.54 0.42 9.61
C PHE A 104 6.43 -0.73 8.58
N LEU A 105 5.58 -1.75 8.82
CA LEU A 105 5.41 -2.86 7.89
C LEU A 105 4.11 -2.75 7.08
N THR A 106 4.25 -2.52 5.78
CA THR A 106 3.14 -2.62 4.83
C THR A 106 2.72 -4.09 4.65
N PRO A 107 1.44 -4.49 4.77
CA PRO A 107 0.99 -5.87 4.58
C PRO A 107 1.45 -6.47 3.23
N TYR A 108 1.90 -7.73 3.25
CA TYR A 108 2.39 -8.49 2.07
C TYR A 108 3.60 -7.93 1.31
N LYS A 109 4.17 -6.78 1.70
CA LYS A 109 5.40 -6.22 1.11
C LYS A 109 6.65 -6.60 1.91
N GLN A 110 7.70 -7.09 1.25
CA GLN A 110 8.97 -7.39 1.92
C GLN A 110 9.85 -6.15 2.11
N TYR A 111 9.60 -5.12 1.32
CA TYR A 111 10.36 -3.88 1.35
C TYR A 111 9.63 -2.84 2.17
N ASP A 112 10.40 -2.11 2.96
CA ASP A 112 9.94 -0.89 3.60
C ASP A 112 9.52 0.16 2.55
N GLU A 113 8.59 1.03 2.92
CA GLU A 113 8.03 2.03 2.00
C GLU A 113 9.09 3.04 1.53
N SER A 114 10.18 3.26 2.27
CA SER A 114 11.30 4.10 1.84
C SER A 114 11.92 3.61 0.54
N VAL A 115 12.01 2.29 0.34
CA VAL A 115 12.54 1.68 -0.90
C VAL A 115 11.62 2.00 -2.09
N ARG A 116 10.31 1.88 -1.86
CA ARG A 116 9.29 2.16 -2.89
C ARG A 116 9.24 3.64 -3.23
N SER A 117 9.32 4.49 -2.22
CA SER A 117 9.38 5.95 -2.37
C SER A 117 10.60 6.36 -3.20
N ARG A 118 11.77 5.74 -2.97
CA ARG A 118 12.97 5.97 -3.81
C ARG A 118 12.74 5.60 -5.27
N TYR A 119 12.06 4.48 -5.58
CA TYR A 119 11.72 4.15 -6.98
C TYR A 119 10.83 5.20 -7.63
N VAL A 120 9.88 5.76 -6.87
CA VAL A 120 8.97 6.80 -7.36
C VAL A 120 9.74 8.10 -7.59
N GLU A 121 10.51 8.55 -6.60
CA GLU A 121 11.34 9.76 -6.70
C GLU A 121 12.28 9.70 -7.90
N LYS A 122 13.02 8.59 -8.05
CA LYS A 122 13.95 8.39 -9.16
C LYS A 122 13.25 8.38 -10.52
N TYR A 123 12.10 7.72 -10.63
CA TYR A 123 11.36 7.67 -11.90
C TYR A 123 10.83 9.05 -12.35
N LEU A 124 10.58 9.94 -11.39
CA LEU A 124 10.07 11.28 -11.66
C LEU A 124 11.19 12.30 -11.96
N GLU A 125 12.47 11.92 -11.87
CA GLU A 125 13.59 12.74 -12.34
C GLU A 125 13.52 12.90 -13.87
N PRO A 126 13.66 14.11 -14.45
CA PRO A 126 13.53 14.33 -15.88
C PRO A 126 14.34 13.34 -16.74
N GLY A 127 13.66 12.67 -17.68
CA GLY A 127 14.29 11.69 -18.58
C GLY A 127 14.55 10.30 -17.97
N ALA A 128 14.27 10.09 -16.69
CA ALA A 128 14.48 8.79 -16.04
C ALA A 128 13.55 7.71 -16.59
N THR A 129 14.11 6.51 -16.73
CA THR A 129 13.40 5.28 -17.09
C THR A 129 13.15 4.41 -15.85
N TYR A 130 12.31 3.39 -16.00
CA TYR A 130 12.18 2.37 -14.95
C TYR A 130 13.47 1.60 -14.68
N ARG A 131 14.40 1.57 -15.64
CA ARG A 131 15.71 0.96 -15.43
C ARG A 131 16.55 1.85 -14.52
N ASP A 132 16.57 3.16 -14.75
CA ASP A 132 17.33 4.10 -13.92
C ASP A 132 16.76 4.14 -12.50
N ALA A 133 15.43 4.07 -12.37
CA ALA A 133 14.78 3.96 -11.06
C ALA A 133 15.07 2.64 -10.34
N ALA A 134 15.26 1.55 -11.09
CA ALA A 134 15.57 0.24 -10.52
C ALA A 134 17.05 0.11 -10.12
N TRP A 135 17.97 0.70 -10.88
CA TRP A 135 19.41 0.53 -10.72
C TRP A 135 20.05 1.90 -10.50
N GLY A 136 19.98 2.41 -9.28
CA GLY A 136 20.60 3.70 -8.98
C GLY A 136 22.13 3.58 -9.02
N ASP A 137 22.82 4.62 -9.48
CA ASP A 137 24.29 4.67 -9.55
C ASP A 137 24.98 4.41 -8.19
N GLU A 138 24.26 4.61 -7.08
CA GLU A 138 24.74 4.39 -5.72
C GLU A 138 24.76 2.92 -5.29
N ASP A 139 24.10 2.01 -6.03
CA ASP A 139 23.84 0.66 -5.55
C ASP A 139 25.04 -0.29 -5.70
N GLY A 140 26.07 0.08 -6.50
CA GLY A 140 27.29 -0.69 -6.69
C GLY A 140 27.05 -2.16 -7.10
N ASP A 141 28.10 -2.98 -7.15
CA ASP A 141 28.01 -4.43 -7.42
C ASP A 141 27.32 -5.21 -6.27
N ARG A 142 26.37 -4.62 -5.54
CA ARG A 142 25.59 -5.32 -4.53
C ARG A 142 24.69 -6.31 -5.26
N ALA A 143 25.00 -7.60 -5.12
CA ALA A 143 24.20 -8.71 -5.65
C ALA A 143 22.72 -8.70 -5.18
N ASP A 144 22.40 -7.93 -4.13
CA ASP A 144 21.03 -7.71 -3.64
C ASP A 144 20.31 -6.49 -4.25
N ALA A 145 21.02 -5.66 -5.04
CA ALA A 145 20.50 -4.49 -5.74
C ALA A 145 19.74 -4.85 -7.04
N GLU A 146 19.41 -6.13 -7.25
CA GLU A 146 18.43 -6.52 -8.26
C GLU A 146 17.02 -6.11 -7.85
N ALA A 147 16.78 -4.82 -7.74
CA ALA A 147 15.45 -4.28 -7.89
C ALA A 147 15.02 -4.57 -9.32
N SER A 148 14.07 -5.49 -9.50
CA SER A 148 13.56 -5.71 -10.85
C SER A 148 12.85 -4.44 -11.33
N VAL A 149 13.00 -4.11 -12.60
CA VAL A 149 12.22 -3.07 -13.31
C VAL A 149 10.72 -3.21 -13.00
N SER A 150 10.25 -4.45 -12.82
CA SER A 150 8.86 -4.76 -12.42
C SER A 150 8.48 -4.26 -11.01
N ARG A 151 9.42 -4.15 -10.07
CA ARG A 151 9.18 -3.55 -8.75
C ARG A 151 9.06 -2.03 -8.85
N ALA A 152 9.99 -1.37 -9.54
CA ALA A 152 9.92 0.07 -9.77
C ALA A 152 8.62 0.44 -10.51
N TYR A 153 8.27 -0.31 -11.56
CA TYR A 153 7.00 -0.16 -12.27
C TYR A 153 5.80 -0.26 -11.33
N ARG A 154 5.73 -1.30 -10.48
CA ARG A 154 4.62 -1.49 -9.55
C ARG A 154 4.55 -0.38 -8.51
N ALA A 155 5.67 0.08 -7.96
CA ALA A 155 5.70 1.18 -7.01
C ALA A 155 5.15 2.46 -7.63
N VAL A 156 5.63 2.84 -8.82
CA VAL A 156 5.15 4.03 -9.55
C VAL A 156 3.69 3.89 -9.97
N LYS A 157 3.25 2.69 -10.38
CA LYS A 157 1.86 2.44 -10.74
C LYS A 157 0.93 2.60 -9.53
N GLU A 158 1.24 1.90 -8.44
CA GLU A 158 0.47 2.00 -7.18
C GLU A 158 0.48 3.45 -6.67
N ALA A 159 1.57 4.19 -6.86
CA ALA A 159 1.65 5.59 -6.51
C ALA A 159 0.79 6.52 -7.36
N GLY A 160 0.82 6.32 -8.67
CA GLY A 160 -0.07 7.05 -9.57
C GLY A 160 -1.55 6.74 -9.32
N GLU A 161 -1.89 5.53 -8.87
CA GLU A 161 -3.26 5.16 -8.49
C GLU A 161 -3.72 5.85 -7.20
N SER A 162 -2.82 6.09 -6.24
CA SER A 162 -3.12 6.77 -4.98
C SER A 162 -2.94 8.29 -5.03
N ALA A 163 -2.38 8.85 -6.10
CA ALA A 163 -1.93 10.25 -6.16
C ALA A 163 -3.04 11.27 -5.89
N GLU A 164 -4.25 11.03 -6.41
CA GLU A 164 -5.39 11.92 -6.18
C GLU A 164 -5.75 12.04 -4.69
N LEU A 165 -5.79 10.90 -3.99
CA LEU A 165 -6.06 10.87 -2.56
C LEU A 165 -4.96 11.57 -1.76
N MET A 166 -3.69 11.35 -2.15
CA MET A 166 -2.55 12.01 -1.50
C MET A 166 -2.63 13.53 -1.62
N VAL A 167 -2.94 14.05 -2.82
CA VAL A 167 -3.13 15.50 -3.02
C VAL A 167 -4.24 16.05 -2.13
N GLN A 168 -5.40 15.39 -2.09
CA GLN A 168 -6.54 15.83 -1.28
C GLN A 168 -6.19 15.89 0.22
N GLN A 169 -5.47 14.88 0.73
CA GLN A 169 -5.06 14.85 2.12
C GLN A 169 -4.04 15.93 2.46
N ILE A 170 -3.00 16.09 1.64
CA ILE A 170 -1.99 17.12 1.90
C ILE A 170 -2.63 18.51 1.83
N GLN A 171 -3.56 18.74 0.89
CA GLN A 171 -4.34 19.98 0.82
C GLN A 171 -5.18 20.19 2.09
N GLN A 172 -5.85 19.16 2.59
CA GLN A 172 -6.59 19.23 3.86
C GLN A 172 -5.66 19.61 5.01
N GLU A 173 -4.50 18.95 5.13
CA GLU A 173 -3.49 19.26 6.16
C GLU A 173 -2.99 20.71 6.04
N CYS A 174 -2.78 21.22 4.82
CA CYS A 174 -2.43 22.62 4.59
C CYS A 174 -3.51 23.58 5.11
N VAL A 175 -4.79 23.30 4.82
CA VAL A 175 -5.92 24.13 5.27
C VAL A 175 -6.01 24.11 6.79
N GLU A 176 -5.92 22.94 7.42
CA GLU A 176 -5.96 22.79 8.88
C GLU A 176 -4.79 23.50 9.57
N ALA A 177 -3.61 23.52 8.93
CA ALA A 177 -2.44 24.23 9.41
C ALA A 177 -2.45 25.74 9.09
N GLY A 178 -3.46 26.24 8.37
CA GLY A 178 -3.53 27.64 7.94
C GLY A 178 -2.45 28.02 6.91
N MET A 179 -1.88 27.04 6.21
CA MET A 179 -0.88 27.26 5.18
C MET A 179 -1.55 27.64 3.86
N PRO A 180 -1.05 28.66 3.15
CA PRO A 180 -1.55 28.97 1.83
C PRO A 180 -1.23 27.80 0.88
N ILE A 181 -2.25 27.29 0.20
CA ILE A 181 -2.06 26.37 -0.92
C ILE A 181 -1.61 27.23 -2.10
N PRO A 182 -0.36 27.10 -2.59
CA PRO A 182 0.09 27.97 -3.66
C PRO A 182 -0.64 27.62 -4.95
N GLU A 183 -0.99 28.64 -5.73
CA GLU A 183 -1.44 28.46 -7.10
C GLU A 183 -0.28 27.88 -7.91
N MET A 184 -0.47 26.68 -8.47
CA MET A 184 0.59 25.99 -9.17
C MET A 184 0.52 26.34 -10.66
N GLU A 185 1.51 27.10 -11.13
CA GLU A 185 1.81 27.21 -12.56
C GLU A 185 2.36 25.85 -13.02
N ARG A 186 1.50 25.04 -13.63
CA ARG A 186 1.84 23.67 -14.02
C ARG A 186 2.51 23.66 -15.39
N GLU A 187 3.81 23.47 -15.39
CA GLU A 187 4.52 23.03 -16.60
C GLU A 187 4.36 21.51 -16.76
N GLU A 188 4.05 21.06 -17.98
CA GLU A 188 3.99 19.63 -18.28
C GLU A 188 5.38 19.01 -18.11
N THR A 189 5.48 17.98 -17.27
CA THR A 189 6.76 17.29 -17.07
C THR A 189 7.07 16.35 -18.23
N GLN A 190 8.35 16.09 -18.46
CA GLN A 190 8.81 15.16 -19.50
C GLN A 190 8.20 13.75 -19.32
N GLN A 191 7.90 13.37 -18.08
CA GLN A 191 7.27 12.12 -17.68
C GLN A 191 5.82 12.03 -18.12
N GLU A 192 5.09 13.14 -18.03
CA GLU A 192 3.73 13.25 -18.54
C GLU A 192 3.70 13.16 -20.07
N LEU A 193 4.66 13.82 -20.73
CA LEU A 193 4.82 13.76 -22.20
C LEU A 193 5.15 12.35 -22.70
N TYR A 194 5.91 11.56 -21.93
CA TYR A 194 6.21 10.17 -22.27
C TYR A 194 5.12 9.16 -21.90
N ALA A 195 4.04 9.60 -21.25
CA ALA A 195 2.94 8.71 -20.92
C ALA A 195 2.19 8.28 -22.19
N ARG A 196 2.02 6.95 -22.35
CA ARG A 196 1.30 6.39 -23.51
C ARG A 196 -0.22 6.60 -23.48
N THR A 197 -0.77 7.02 -22.35
CA THR A 197 -2.20 7.20 -22.15
C THR A 197 -2.47 8.43 -21.30
N ASP A 198 -3.55 9.14 -21.58
CA ASP A 198 -3.99 10.31 -20.82
C ASP A 198 -4.19 9.98 -19.33
N ARG A 199 -4.71 8.78 -19.05
CA ARG A 199 -4.83 8.27 -17.69
C ARG A 199 -3.47 8.25 -16.98
N LYS A 200 -2.43 7.72 -17.65
CA LYS A 200 -1.09 7.66 -17.06
C LYS A 200 -0.48 9.05 -16.93
N ALA A 201 -0.66 9.94 -17.92
CA ALA A 201 -0.22 11.33 -17.84
C ALA A 201 -0.83 12.04 -16.63
N ARG A 202 -2.17 11.95 -16.45
CA ARG A 202 -2.86 12.51 -15.29
C ARG A 202 -2.34 11.94 -13.97
N GLN A 203 -2.15 10.63 -13.88
CA GLN A 203 -1.62 9.99 -12.67
C GLN A 203 -0.22 10.49 -12.32
N LEU A 204 0.66 10.67 -13.32
CA LEU A 204 2.00 11.20 -13.10
C LEU A 204 1.98 12.66 -12.67
N GLY A 205 1.17 13.49 -13.32
CA GLY A 205 1.02 14.89 -12.92
C GLY A 205 0.47 15.07 -11.50
N LEU A 206 -0.51 14.26 -11.10
CA LEU A 206 -1.00 14.24 -9.71
C LEU A 206 0.07 13.78 -8.72
N LEU A 207 0.88 12.80 -9.11
CA LEU A 207 1.95 12.29 -8.25
C LEU A 207 3.06 13.33 -8.04
N ILE A 208 3.40 14.08 -9.09
CA ILE A 208 4.35 15.19 -9.05
C ILE A 208 3.80 16.31 -8.15
N LEU A 209 2.53 16.67 -8.32
CA LEU A 209 1.85 17.63 -7.44
C LEU A 209 1.86 17.16 -5.98
N ALA A 210 1.52 15.90 -5.71
CA ALA A 210 1.55 15.33 -4.36
C ALA A 210 2.95 15.45 -3.72
N MET A 211 3.99 15.11 -4.49
CA MET A 211 5.37 15.21 -4.02
C MET A 211 5.81 16.65 -3.76
N TRP A 212 5.41 17.58 -4.62
CA TRP A 212 5.70 18.99 -4.44
C TRP A 212 4.99 19.56 -3.20
N LEU A 213 3.69 19.27 -3.02
CA LEU A 213 2.94 19.66 -1.82
C LEU A 213 3.57 19.07 -0.56
N ALA A 214 3.96 17.80 -0.57
CA ALA A 214 4.63 17.16 0.55
C ALA A 214 5.96 17.86 0.91
N ARG A 215 6.74 18.31 -0.08
CA ARG A 215 7.97 19.09 0.15
C ARG A 215 7.66 20.45 0.77
N LEU A 216 6.61 21.13 0.31
CA LEU A 216 6.18 22.41 0.85
C LEU A 216 5.78 22.30 2.32
N VAL A 217 4.94 21.31 2.66
CA VAL A 217 4.49 21.07 4.05
C VAL A 217 5.64 20.70 4.98
N SER A 218 6.66 20.01 4.46
CA SER A 218 7.78 19.54 5.27
C SER A 218 8.93 20.53 5.44
N GLY A 219 8.97 21.64 4.68
CA GLY A 219 10.02 22.66 4.81
C GLY A 219 11.41 22.28 4.27
N GLU A 220 11.50 21.33 3.31
CA GLU A 220 12.73 20.72 2.71
C GLU A 220 13.50 19.74 3.63
N CYS A 221 14.26 18.72 3.22
CA CYS A 221 14.80 18.21 1.96
C CYS A 221 14.79 16.66 2.06
N ARG A 222 14.15 15.95 1.11
CA ARG A 222 13.87 14.48 1.03
C ARG A 222 12.44 14.06 1.45
N PRO A 223 11.57 13.76 0.46
CA PRO A 223 10.19 13.27 0.66
C PRO A 223 10.07 11.87 1.28
N SER A 224 11.18 11.15 1.48
CA SER A 224 11.17 9.71 1.69
C SER A 224 10.44 9.23 2.93
N TRP A 225 10.35 10.05 3.99
CA TRP A 225 9.63 9.70 5.23
C TRP A 225 8.21 10.27 5.30
N LEU A 226 7.92 11.38 4.59
CA LEU A 226 6.58 11.97 4.57
C LEU A 226 5.63 11.19 3.66
N MET A 227 6.15 10.62 2.57
CA MET A 227 5.45 9.59 1.80
C MET A 227 5.02 8.42 2.70
N LEU A 228 5.84 8.04 3.69
CA LEU A 228 5.49 7.03 4.68
C LEU A 228 4.25 7.46 5.49
N LYS A 229 4.19 8.70 5.97
CA LYS A 229 3.03 9.19 6.72
C LYS A 229 1.78 9.28 5.87
N VAL A 230 1.85 9.87 4.68
CA VAL A 230 0.68 10.05 3.79
C VAL A 230 0.21 8.71 3.23
N TYR A 231 1.10 7.77 2.86
CA TYR A 231 0.69 6.42 2.48
C TYR A 231 0.11 5.61 3.63
N MET A 232 0.71 5.73 4.82
CA MET A 232 0.25 4.97 5.97
C MET A 232 -1.07 5.54 6.51
N SER A 233 -1.27 6.85 6.46
CA SER A 233 -2.55 7.48 6.84
C SER A 233 -3.64 7.26 5.78
N CYS A 234 -3.34 7.42 4.49
CA CYS A 234 -4.23 7.11 3.35
C CYS A 234 -4.69 5.66 3.36
N GLY A 235 -3.75 4.72 3.52
CA GLY A 235 -4.01 3.30 3.32
C GLY A 235 -4.57 2.60 4.54
N TYR A 236 -4.17 3.02 5.76
CA TYR A 236 -4.51 2.28 6.98
C TYR A 236 -5.43 3.01 7.93
N THR A 237 -5.46 4.35 7.92
CA THR A 237 -6.30 5.13 8.84
C THR A 237 -7.70 5.38 8.27
N LEU A 238 -7.83 5.55 6.94
CA LEU A 238 -9.14 5.63 6.27
C LEU A 238 -9.78 4.25 6.01
N CYS A 239 -8.95 3.21 5.93
CA CYS A 239 -9.41 1.85 5.80
C CYS A 239 -9.63 1.24 7.19
N ASN A 240 -10.82 1.45 7.74
CA ASN A 240 -11.47 0.53 8.70
C ASN A 240 -11.69 -0.88 8.06
N LEU A 241 -10.80 -1.31 7.17
CA LEU A 241 -10.92 -2.48 6.32
C LEU A 241 -9.93 -3.52 6.83
N GLY A 242 -10.47 -4.59 7.42
CA GLY A 242 -9.83 -5.88 7.32
C GLY A 242 -9.57 -6.15 5.84
N PHE A 243 -8.31 -6.07 5.42
CA PHE A 243 -7.91 -6.39 4.05
C PHE A 243 -8.40 -7.81 3.71
N ARG A 244 -9.21 -7.94 2.64
CA ARG A 244 -9.52 -9.24 2.04
C ARG A 244 -8.33 -9.68 1.20
N LEU A 245 -7.87 -10.90 1.44
CA LEU A 245 -6.72 -11.48 0.72
C LEU A 245 -7.05 -11.66 -0.77
N SER A 246 -6.12 -11.30 -1.65
CA SER A 246 -6.19 -11.75 -3.04
C SER A 246 -5.57 -13.14 -3.19
N GLY A 247 -6.37 -14.19 -3.01
CA GLY A 247 -6.21 -15.50 -3.64
C GLY A 247 -5.14 -16.48 -3.11
N PRO A 248 -5.17 -17.75 -3.58
CA PRO A 248 -4.72 -18.93 -2.83
C PRO A 248 -3.20 -19.19 -2.81
N GLN A 249 -2.38 -18.41 -3.52
CA GLN A 249 -0.96 -18.74 -3.66
C GLN A 249 -0.12 -18.36 -2.43
N SER A 250 -0.54 -17.35 -1.65
CA SER A 250 0.11 -16.98 -0.39
C SER A 250 -0.25 -17.90 0.79
N LEU A 251 -1.31 -18.73 0.65
CA LEU A 251 -1.75 -19.66 1.69
C LEU A 251 -0.90 -20.93 1.79
N LYS A 252 -0.17 -21.31 0.74
CA LYS A 252 0.66 -22.53 0.75
C LYS A 252 1.88 -22.44 1.68
N GLN A 253 2.31 -21.24 2.07
CA GLN A 253 3.39 -21.04 3.04
C GLN A 253 2.90 -20.81 4.47
N ALA A 254 1.60 -20.73 4.72
CA ALA A 254 1.04 -20.50 6.05
C ALA A 254 0.56 -21.78 6.76
N LEU A 255 0.67 -22.93 6.09
CA LEU A 255 0.18 -24.24 6.58
C LEU A 255 1.29 -25.29 6.81
N PHE A 256 2.55 -24.88 6.83
CA PHE A 256 3.66 -25.69 7.35
C PHE A 256 4.57 -24.81 8.22
#